data_AF-A0AAV8WHH2-F1
#
_entry.id   AF-A0AAV8WHH2-F1
#
_cell.length_a   1.000
_cell.length_b   1.000
_cell.length_c   1.000
_cell.angle_alpha   90.00
_cell.angle_beta   90.00
_cell.angle_gamma   90.00
#
_symmetry.space_group_name_H-M   'P 1'
#
loop_
_entity.id
_entity.type
_entity.pdbx_description
1 polymer ?
#
loop_
_entity_poly.entity_id
_entity_poly.type
_entity_poly.pdbx_seq_one_letter_code
_entity_poly.pdbx_strand_id
1 'polypeptide(L)'
;MRQIKNVLILVDQPKNPEFNNPAKYNIDGVVNFYVTTLDLDNSTLVNIGAWMIIPDDEINSYADKSHTVATASDILSRTKKPILLYMHGVACNRILPVGTYTVARKNFLVIAVDYRGFGDSGPNVELSESGVVNDNVQLYKWVRAKTENPIYVWGHSLGTALSTHTLYEVALTERNLAIQGNVTYHQFPPVGYKHVGITKDPKIPEIIL
;
A
#
# COMPACT_ATOMS: atom_id res chain seq x y z
N MET A 1 -19.74 -31.53 0.86
CA MET A 1 -18.77 -30.43 0.62
C MET A 1 -19.14 -29.26 1.51
N ARG A 2 -18.38 -29.00 2.58
CA ARG A 2 -18.63 -27.84 3.45
C ARG A 2 -17.99 -26.63 2.79
N GLN A 3 -18.82 -25.70 2.29
CA GLN A 3 -18.37 -24.33 2.01
C GLN A 3 -17.86 -23.73 3.33
N ILE A 4 -16.57 -23.50 3.44
CA ILE A 4 -16.00 -22.65 4.49
C ILE A 4 -16.24 -21.22 4.01
N LYS A 5 -17.47 -20.72 4.17
CA LYS A 5 -17.76 -19.29 4.06
C LYS A 5 -17.50 -18.66 5.42
N ASN A 6 -16.71 -17.60 5.43
CA ASN A 6 -16.33 -16.73 6.55
C ASN A 6 -15.00 -17.11 7.20
N VAL A 7 -13.89 -16.71 6.55
CA VAL A 7 -12.68 -16.35 7.28
C VAL A 7 -13.01 -15.06 8.03
N LEU A 8 -13.31 -15.16 9.32
CA LEU A 8 -13.55 -14.00 10.17
C LEU A 8 -12.19 -13.35 10.49
N ILE A 9 -11.73 -12.44 9.63
CA ILE A 9 -10.64 -11.55 10.01
C ILE A 9 -11.25 -10.45 10.86
N LEU A 10 -11.04 -10.53 12.18
CA LEU A 10 -11.38 -9.42 13.08
C LEU A 10 -10.47 -8.25 12.72
N VAL A 11 -11.01 -7.28 11.98
CA VAL A 11 -10.32 -6.02 11.72
C VAL A 11 -10.64 -5.06 12.86
N ASP A 12 -9.61 -4.58 13.55
CA ASP A 12 -9.71 -3.58 14.62
C ASP A 12 -10.00 -2.20 13.99
N GLN A 13 -11.17 -2.07 13.40
CA GLN A 13 -11.62 -0.85 12.73
C GLN A 13 -12.13 0.16 13.75
N PRO A 14 -11.84 1.46 13.58
CA PRO A 14 -12.57 2.50 14.27
C PRO A 14 -14.09 2.31 14.05
N LYS A 15 -14.90 2.51 15.10
CA LYS A 15 -16.36 2.52 14.94
C LYS A 15 -16.74 3.64 13.96
N ASN A 16 -17.40 3.29 12.86
CA ASN A 16 -17.76 4.18 11.76
C ASN A 16 -16.53 4.92 11.18
N PRO A 17 -15.67 4.22 10.42
CA PRO A 17 -14.46 4.82 9.86
C PRO A 17 -14.81 5.91 8.83
N GLU A 18 -14.05 7.01 8.84
CA GLU A 18 -14.21 8.16 7.93
C GLU A 18 -12.95 8.38 7.11
N PHE A 19 -12.82 7.66 5.99
CA PHE A 19 -11.62 7.73 5.15
C PHE A 19 -11.41 9.11 4.50
N ASN A 20 -12.46 9.90 4.32
CA ASN A 20 -12.38 11.28 3.78
C ASN A 20 -12.09 12.34 4.86
N ASN A 21 -11.93 11.95 6.13
CA ASN A 21 -11.61 12.86 7.23
C ASN A 21 -10.36 12.39 8.01
N PRO A 22 -9.16 12.37 7.38
CA PRO A 22 -7.94 11.88 8.02
C PRO A 22 -7.54 12.66 9.28
N ALA A 23 -7.92 13.95 9.36
CA ALA A 23 -7.69 14.80 10.52
C ALA A 23 -8.32 14.24 11.81
N LYS A 24 -9.44 13.49 11.71
CA LYS A 24 -10.06 12.76 12.83
C LYS A 24 -9.11 11.75 13.48
N TYR A 25 -8.12 11.29 12.74
CA TYR A 25 -7.12 10.30 13.15
C TYR A 25 -5.74 10.91 13.40
N ASN A 26 -5.67 12.22 13.62
CA ASN A 26 -4.45 12.98 13.90
C ASN A 26 -3.41 12.93 12.78
N ILE A 27 -3.86 12.91 11.52
CA ILE A 27 -2.98 13.04 10.36
C ILE A 27 -3.54 14.07 9.38
N ASP A 28 -2.70 15.00 8.94
CA ASP A 28 -3.00 16.08 8.00
C ASP A 28 -2.32 15.84 6.64
N GLY A 29 -2.64 16.67 5.65
CA GLY A 29 -2.05 16.53 4.31
C GLY A 29 -2.25 15.13 3.75
N VAL A 30 -3.48 14.61 3.82
CA VAL A 30 -3.85 13.29 3.30
C VAL A 30 -4.96 13.46 2.27
N VAL A 31 -4.78 12.84 1.11
CA VAL A 31 -5.77 12.75 0.05
C VAL A 31 -6.31 11.32 0.01
N ASN A 32 -7.61 11.15 0.25
CA ASN A 32 -8.28 9.86 0.04
C ASN A 32 -8.62 9.70 -1.45
N PHE A 33 -8.31 8.54 -2.01
CA PHE A 33 -8.59 8.23 -3.40
C PHE A 33 -8.84 6.74 -3.59
N TYR A 34 -9.32 6.38 -4.79
CA TYR A 34 -9.60 5.00 -5.16
C TYR A 34 -8.94 4.67 -6.48
N VAL A 35 -8.49 3.41 -6.60
CA VAL A 35 -8.06 2.82 -7.87
C VAL A 35 -9.00 1.68 -8.19
N THR A 36 -9.62 1.74 -9.36
CA THR A 36 -10.46 0.65 -9.87
C THR A 36 -9.59 -0.38 -10.55
N THR A 37 -9.68 -1.63 -10.12
CA THR A 37 -8.97 -2.81 -10.65
C THR A 37 -9.98 -3.78 -11.25
N LEU A 38 -9.52 -4.65 -12.16
CA LEU A 38 -10.29 -5.80 -12.65
C LEU A 38 -10.02 -7.01 -11.77
N ASP A 39 -11.05 -7.75 -11.38
CA ASP A 39 -10.92 -9.00 -10.65
C ASP A 39 -10.36 -10.13 -11.54
N LEU A 40 -10.07 -11.29 -10.95
CA LEU A 40 -9.51 -12.47 -11.63
C LEU A 40 -10.41 -13.01 -12.74
N ASP A 41 -11.71 -12.74 -12.69
CA ASP A 41 -12.66 -13.07 -13.76
C ASP A 41 -12.57 -12.12 -14.98
N ASN A 42 -11.75 -11.07 -14.91
CA ASN A 42 -11.55 -10.02 -15.91
C ASN A 42 -12.81 -9.25 -16.31
N SER A 43 -13.84 -9.22 -15.46
CA SER A 43 -15.12 -8.57 -15.74
C SER A 43 -15.66 -7.77 -14.55
N THR A 44 -15.37 -8.23 -13.34
CA THR A 44 -15.78 -7.59 -12.10
C THR A 44 -14.81 -6.45 -11.78
N LEU A 45 -15.34 -5.26 -11.51
CA LEU A 45 -14.54 -4.10 -11.10
C LEU A 45 -14.46 -4.04 -9.57
N VAL A 46 -13.26 -3.82 -9.05
CA VAL A 46 -12.98 -3.69 -7.62
C VAL A 46 -12.43 -2.30 -7.34
N ASN A 47 -13.06 -1.54 -6.45
CA ASN A 47 -12.55 -0.24 -6.03
C ASN A 47 -11.66 -0.42 -4.80
N ILE A 48 -10.39 -0.09 -4.94
CA ILE A 48 -9.38 -0.17 -3.89
C ILE A 48 -9.14 1.22 -3.34
N GLY A 49 -9.53 1.43 -2.07
CA GLY A 49 -9.30 2.66 -1.33
C GLY A 49 -7.86 2.79 -0.86
N ALA A 50 -7.34 4.01 -0.98
CA ALA A 50 -5.99 4.35 -0.55
C ALA A 50 -5.94 5.78 0.01
N TRP A 51 -4.98 6.00 0.89
CA TRP A 51 -4.59 7.32 1.37
C TRP A 51 -3.25 7.69 0.75
N MET A 52 -3.18 8.89 0.17
CA MET A 52 -1.94 9.53 -0.22
C MET A 52 -1.56 10.55 0.87
N ILE A 53 -0.51 10.25 1.61
CA ILE A 53 0.02 11.10 2.68
C ILE A 53 1.16 11.94 2.09
N ILE A 54 0.96 13.25 2.08
CA ILE A 54 1.88 14.22 1.49
C ILE A 54 3.13 14.36 2.36
N PRO A 55 4.34 14.44 1.77
CA PRO A 55 5.56 14.71 2.52
C PRO A 55 5.46 15.98 3.36
N ASP A 56 6.09 16.00 4.54
CA ASP A 56 5.99 17.14 5.48
C ASP A 56 6.38 18.48 4.83
N ASP A 57 7.41 18.47 4.00
CA ASP A 57 7.92 19.65 3.30
C ASP A 57 7.12 20.01 2.03
N GLU A 58 6.13 19.20 1.64
CA GLU A 58 5.29 19.43 0.46
C GLU A 58 3.80 19.67 0.80
N ILE A 59 3.38 19.64 2.07
CA ILE A 59 1.95 19.74 2.48
C ILE A 59 1.22 20.92 1.82
N ASN A 60 1.88 22.09 1.72
CA ASN A 60 1.28 23.30 1.14
C ASN A 60 1.50 23.46 -0.37
N SER A 61 2.18 22.51 -1.03
CA SER A 61 2.58 22.62 -2.45
C SER A 61 1.47 22.20 -3.43
N TYR A 62 0.41 21.56 -2.93
CA TYR A 62 -0.63 20.92 -3.75
C TYR A 62 -2.03 21.51 -3.56
N ALA A 63 -2.15 22.60 -2.80
CA ALA A 63 -3.37 23.40 -2.75
C ALA A 63 -3.34 24.44 -3.88
N ASP A 64 -4.36 24.49 -4.73
CA ASP A 64 -4.52 25.59 -5.69
C ASP A 64 -5.09 26.85 -4.99
N LYS A 65 -4.96 28.01 -5.65
CA LYS A 65 -5.50 29.31 -5.23
C LYS A 65 -7.01 29.29 -4.96
N SER A 66 -7.74 28.33 -5.54
CA SER A 66 -9.17 28.06 -5.33
C SER A 66 -9.48 27.17 -4.12
N HIS A 67 -8.46 26.69 -3.39
CA HIS A 67 -8.57 25.73 -2.29
C HIS A 67 -9.09 24.34 -2.69
N THR A 68 -9.13 24.02 -3.99
CA THR A 68 -9.30 22.63 -4.44
C THR A 68 -7.98 21.87 -4.25
N VAL A 69 -8.03 20.80 -3.45
CA VAL A 69 -6.90 19.89 -3.24
C VAL A 69 -6.62 19.15 -4.55
N ALA A 70 -5.36 19.13 -4.99
CA ALA A 70 -4.96 18.41 -6.20
C ALA A 70 -5.30 16.92 -6.12
N THR A 71 -5.58 16.28 -7.26
CA THR A 71 -5.89 14.85 -7.28
C THR A 71 -4.63 14.02 -6.98
N ALA A 72 -4.82 12.78 -6.53
CA ALA A 72 -3.71 11.83 -6.34
C ALA A 72 -2.85 11.68 -7.62
N SER A 73 -3.48 11.73 -8.80
CA SER A 73 -2.76 11.66 -10.08
C SER A 73 -1.88 12.89 -10.31
N ASP A 74 -2.42 14.09 -10.03
CA ASP A 74 -1.68 15.34 -10.19
C ASP A 74 -0.48 15.39 -9.24
N ILE A 75 -0.67 14.98 -7.99
CA ILE A 75 0.40 14.96 -6.97
C ILE A 75 1.52 14.01 -7.40
N LEU A 76 1.19 12.80 -7.86
CA LEU A 76 2.17 11.81 -8.32
C LEU A 76 3.01 12.32 -9.50
N SER A 77 2.41 13.04 -10.43
CA SER A 77 3.12 13.59 -11.59
C SER A 77 4.04 14.77 -11.25
N ARG A 78 3.79 15.45 -10.13
CA ARG A 78 4.49 16.69 -9.73
C ARG A 78 5.56 16.48 -8.68
N THR A 79 5.33 15.56 -7.73
CA THR A 79 6.25 15.31 -6.60
C THR A 79 7.64 14.92 -7.08
N LYS A 80 8.65 15.33 -6.32
CA LYS A 80 10.05 14.91 -6.52
C LYS A 80 10.50 13.90 -5.47
N LYS A 81 9.62 13.54 -4.54
CA LYS A 81 9.92 12.56 -3.50
C LYS A 81 9.78 11.14 -4.04
N PRO A 82 10.59 10.20 -3.52
CA PRO A 82 10.32 8.78 -3.72
C PRO A 82 8.94 8.40 -3.15
N ILE A 83 8.32 7.40 -3.76
CA ILE A 83 7.00 6.91 -3.36
C ILE A 83 7.19 5.72 -2.43
N LEU A 84 6.40 5.65 -1.35
CA LEU A 84 6.31 4.47 -0.48
C LEU A 84 4.91 3.87 -0.58
N LEU A 85 4.77 2.70 -1.21
CA LEU A 85 3.55 1.89 -1.14
C LEU A 85 3.56 1.13 0.18
N TYR A 86 2.64 1.47 1.08
CA TYR A 86 2.50 0.84 2.38
C TYR A 86 1.32 -0.14 2.38
N MET A 87 1.62 -1.39 2.76
CA MET A 87 0.70 -2.52 2.81
C MET A 87 0.55 -3.00 4.26
N HIS A 88 -0.65 -2.84 4.84
CA HIS A 88 -0.89 -3.06 6.27
C HIS A 88 -0.91 -4.55 6.67
N GLY A 89 -0.84 -4.82 7.98
CA GLY A 89 -0.92 -6.19 8.53
C GLY A 89 -2.35 -6.71 8.68
N VAL A 90 -2.47 -7.94 9.18
CA VAL A 90 -3.77 -8.50 9.57
C VAL A 90 -4.41 -7.63 10.65
N ALA A 91 -5.75 -7.61 10.68
CA ALA A 91 -6.54 -6.86 11.65
C ALA A 91 -6.43 -5.32 11.61
N CYS A 92 -5.76 -4.74 10.62
CA CYS A 92 -5.66 -3.28 10.45
C CYS A 92 -6.36 -2.81 9.17
N ASN A 93 -6.37 -1.50 8.97
CA ASN A 93 -6.65 -0.83 7.69
C ASN A 93 -5.78 0.44 7.60
N ARG A 94 -5.92 1.22 6.53
CA ARG A 94 -5.10 2.40 6.24
C ARG A 94 -5.18 3.48 7.31
N ILE A 95 -6.20 3.48 8.18
CA ILE A 95 -6.33 4.43 9.31
C ILE A 95 -5.36 4.12 10.47
N LEU A 96 -5.14 2.86 10.83
CA LEU A 96 -4.45 2.54 12.10
C LEU A 96 -2.94 2.88 12.12
N PRO A 97 -2.16 2.69 11.04
CA PRO A 97 -0.71 2.90 11.04
C PRO A 97 -0.26 4.38 10.99
N VAL A 98 -1.03 5.33 11.52
CA VAL A 98 -0.72 6.78 11.49
C VAL A 98 0.69 7.09 11.99
N GLY A 99 1.12 6.47 13.10
CA GLY A 99 2.48 6.66 13.63
C GLY A 99 3.58 6.26 12.64
N THR A 100 3.35 5.21 11.84
CA THR A 100 4.26 4.80 10.77
C THR A 100 4.32 5.85 9.66
N TYR A 101 3.17 6.40 9.26
CA TYR A 101 3.11 7.42 8.21
C TYR A 101 3.79 8.72 8.65
N THR A 102 3.64 9.14 9.90
CA THR A 102 4.30 10.33 10.46
C THR A 102 5.83 10.25 10.35
N VAL A 103 6.41 9.06 10.45
CA VAL A 103 7.85 8.88 10.25
C VAL A 103 8.20 8.79 8.77
N ALA A 104 7.45 8.00 8.00
CA ALA A 104 7.73 7.76 6.58
C ALA A 104 7.60 9.04 5.73
N ARG A 105 6.59 9.88 5.98
CA ARG A 105 6.32 11.10 5.21
C ARG A 105 7.42 12.17 5.30
N LYS A 106 8.40 12.00 6.20
CA LYS A 106 9.58 12.87 6.25
C LYS A 106 10.45 12.75 4.99
N ASN A 107 10.39 11.61 4.31
CA ASN A 107 11.24 11.32 3.14
C ASN A 107 10.46 10.83 1.92
N PHE A 108 9.21 10.39 2.08
CA PHE A 108 8.42 9.75 1.03
C PHE A 108 7.06 10.41 0.85
N LEU A 109 6.54 10.38 -0.38
CA LEU A 109 5.08 10.41 -0.60
C LEU A 109 4.56 9.02 -0.27
N VAL A 110 3.73 8.88 0.76
CA VAL A 110 3.25 7.56 1.19
C VAL A 110 1.89 7.29 0.56
N ILE A 111 1.70 6.09 0.01
CA ILE A 111 0.41 5.56 -0.43
C ILE A 111 0.08 4.38 0.46
N ALA A 112 -0.84 4.55 1.39
CA ALA A 112 -1.33 3.51 2.29
C ALA A 112 -2.60 2.87 1.72
N VAL A 113 -2.59 1.55 1.53
CA VAL A 113 -3.59 0.82 0.75
C VAL A 113 -4.37 -0.13 1.64
N ASP A 114 -5.69 -0.17 1.47
CA ASP A 114 -6.53 -1.24 2.00
C ASP A 114 -6.75 -2.34 0.96
N TYR A 115 -6.56 -3.59 1.35
CA TYR A 115 -6.89 -4.73 0.49
C TYR A 115 -8.40 -4.84 0.27
N ARG A 116 -8.84 -5.49 -0.82
CA ARG A 116 -10.25 -5.88 -0.99
C ARG A 116 -10.80 -6.56 0.28
N GLY A 117 -12.01 -6.23 0.70
CA GLY A 117 -12.60 -6.72 1.94
C GLY A 117 -12.07 -6.07 3.22
N PHE A 118 -11.13 -5.12 3.14
CA PHE A 118 -10.67 -4.30 4.27
C PHE A 118 -11.11 -2.85 4.10
N GLY A 119 -11.42 -2.18 5.21
CA GLY A 119 -11.87 -0.80 5.19
C GLY A 119 -13.12 -0.63 4.32
N ASP A 120 -13.04 0.25 3.33
CA ASP A 120 -14.06 0.46 2.29
C ASP A 120 -13.64 -0.09 0.90
N SER A 121 -12.56 -0.88 0.83
CA SER A 121 -12.07 -1.48 -0.42
C SER A 121 -12.86 -2.73 -0.79
N GLY A 122 -13.36 -2.79 -2.03
CA GLY A 122 -13.95 -3.99 -2.62
C GLY A 122 -14.93 -4.76 -1.73
N PRO A 123 -15.97 -4.13 -1.15
CA PRO A 123 -16.83 -4.78 -0.14
C PRO A 123 -17.64 -5.97 -0.68
N ASN A 124 -17.78 -6.08 -2.00
CA ASN A 124 -18.65 -7.05 -2.67
C ASN A 124 -17.88 -8.14 -3.46
N VAL A 125 -16.57 -8.27 -3.22
CA VAL A 125 -15.75 -9.31 -3.86
C VAL A 125 -15.15 -10.26 -2.85
N GLU A 126 -14.82 -11.48 -3.30
CA GLU A 126 -14.22 -12.49 -2.45
C GLU A 126 -12.79 -12.09 -2.06
N LEU A 127 -12.51 -12.17 -0.76
CA LEU A 127 -11.17 -12.03 -0.23
C LEU A 127 -10.38 -13.32 -0.48
N SER A 128 -9.39 -13.25 -1.38
CA SER A 128 -8.42 -14.30 -1.63
C SER A 128 -7.02 -13.70 -1.80
N GLU A 129 -5.96 -14.46 -1.51
CA GLU A 129 -4.58 -13.99 -1.70
C GLU A 129 -4.34 -13.55 -3.16
N SER A 130 -4.73 -14.38 -4.12
CA SER A 130 -4.57 -14.08 -5.56
C SER A 130 -5.34 -12.82 -5.97
N GLY A 131 -6.55 -12.62 -5.44
CA GLY A 131 -7.32 -11.40 -5.69
C GLY A 131 -6.61 -10.15 -5.16
N VAL A 132 -6.12 -10.20 -3.93
CA VAL A 132 -5.39 -9.08 -3.31
C VAL A 132 -4.09 -8.78 -4.07
N VAL A 133 -3.34 -9.80 -4.46
CA VAL A 133 -2.10 -9.63 -5.25
C VAL A 133 -2.41 -9.03 -6.62
N ASN A 134 -3.45 -9.49 -7.30
CA ASN A 134 -3.89 -8.93 -8.58
C ASN A 134 -4.29 -7.44 -8.47
N ASP A 135 -4.98 -7.04 -7.41
CA ASP A 135 -5.28 -5.63 -7.14
C ASP A 135 -4.02 -4.81 -6.92
N ASN A 136 -3.11 -5.31 -6.09
CA ASN A 136 -1.86 -4.62 -5.76
C ASN A 136 -0.96 -4.45 -6.99
N VAL A 137 -0.92 -5.44 -7.89
CA VAL A 137 -0.19 -5.34 -9.17
C VAL A 137 -0.78 -4.22 -10.03
N GLN A 138 -2.10 -4.15 -10.16
CA GLN A 138 -2.77 -3.10 -10.92
C GLN A 138 -2.57 -1.72 -10.29
N LEU A 139 -2.62 -1.63 -8.96
CA LEU A 139 -2.30 -0.41 -8.22
C LEU A 139 -0.85 0.03 -8.46
N TYR A 140 0.11 -0.88 -8.39
CA TYR A 140 1.51 -0.59 -8.69
C TYR A 140 1.66 0.00 -10.10
N LYS A 141 1.02 -0.64 -11.10
CA LYS A 141 1.03 -0.15 -12.49
C LYS A 141 0.38 1.22 -12.61
N TRP A 142 -0.74 1.46 -11.90
CA TRP A 142 -1.41 2.75 -11.87
C TRP A 142 -0.51 3.87 -11.31
N VAL A 143 0.28 3.59 -10.27
CA VAL A 143 1.24 4.53 -9.69
C VAL A 143 2.42 4.75 -10.65
N ARG A 144 3.04 3.67 -11.13
CA ARG A 144 4.19 3.72 -12.04
C ARG A 144 3.87 4.50 -13.32
N ALA A 145 2.66 4.36 -13.87
CA ALA A 145 2.24 5.11 -15.05
C ALA A 145 2.19 6.64 -14.88
N LYS A 146 2.33 7.16 -13.64
CA LYS A 146 2.23 8.59 -13.32
C LYS A 146 3.53 9.18 -12.79
N THR A 147 4.55 8.36 -12.54
CA THR A 147 5.81 8.84 -11.96
C THR A 147 7.00 7.96 -12.32
N GLU A 148 8.11 8.62 -12.65
CA GLU A 148 9.42 8.00 -12.82
C GLU A 148 10.21 7.92 -11.51
N ASN A 149 9.68 8.49 -10.41
CA ASN A 149 10.36 8.45 -9.13
C ASN A 149 10.53 7.00 -8.63
N PRO A 150 11.54 6.71 -7.80
CA PRO A 150 11.67 5.42 -7.14
C PRO A 150 10.40 5.06 -6.36
N ILE A 151 9.93 3.81 -6.50
CA ILE A 151 8.80 3.27 -5.74
C ILE A 151 9.37 2.22 -4.79
N TYR A 152 9.24 2.48 -3.49
CA TYR A 152 9.54 1.55 -2.42
C TYR A 152 8.25 0.89 -1.96
N VAL A 153 8.33 -0.37 -1.52
CA VAL A 153 7.18 -1.08 -0.97
C VAL A 153 7.52 -1.54 0.44
N TRP A 154 6.63 -1.22 1.38
CA TRP A 154 6.72 -1.70 2.75
C TRP A 154 5.46 -2.48 3.08
N GLY A 155 5.62 -3.79 3.24
CA GLY A 155 4.61 -4.66 3.82
C GLY A 155 4.84 -4.90 5.31
N HIS A 156 3.84 -4.64 6.14
CA HIS A 156 3.85 -4.93 7.57
C HIS A 156 3.12 -6.25 7.87
N SER A 157 3.75 -7.20 8.58
CA SER A 157 3.12 -8.47 8.97
C SER A 157 2.55 -9.22 7.74
N LEU A 158 1.23 -9.47 7.66
CA LEU A 158 0.57 -10.01 6.46
C LEU A 158 0.97 -9.26 5.18
N GLY A 159 1.08 -7.93 5.26
CA GLY A 159 1.49 -7.09 4.15
C GLY A 159 2.86 -7.44 3.61
N THR A 160 3.76 -8.02 4.42
CA THR A 160 5.08 -8.50 3.96
C THR A 160 4.92 -9.61 2.92
N ALA A 161 4.08 -10.61 3.18
CA ALA A 161 3.82 -11.69 2.24
C ALA A 161 3.14 -11.16 0.96
N LEU A 162 2.09 -10.34 1.11
CA LEU A 162 1.33 -9.79 -0.01
C LEU A 162 2.18 -8.86 -0.89
N SER A 163 3.00 -7.98 -0.30
CA SER A 163 3.91 -7.10 -1.04
C SER A 163 4.97 -7.89 -1.79
N THR A 164 5.54 -8.92 -1.17
CA THR A 164 6.52 -9.81 -1.80
C THR A 164 5.94 -10.49 -3.03
N HIS A 165 4.75 -11.08 -2.88
CA HIS A 165 4.06 -11.74 -3.98
C HIS A 165 3.68 -10.73 -5.09
N THR A 166 3.20 -9.55 -4.72
CA THR A 166 2.93 -8.45 -5.68
C THR A 166 4.16 -8.10 -6.49
N LEU A 167 5.31 -7.90 -5.84
CA LEU A 167 6.55 -7.52 -6.50
C LEU A 167 7.09 -8.62 -7.39
N TYR A 168 6.93 -9.88 -6.98
CA TYR A 168 7.24 -11.03 -7.82
C TYR A 168 6.42 -11.02 -9.12
N GLU A 169 5.10 -10.83 -9.04
CA GLU A 169 4.22 -10.76 -10.22
C GLU A 169 4.52 -9.56 -11.12
N VAL A 170 4.82 -8.40 -10.54
CA VAL A 170 5.29 -7.22 -11.30
C VAL A 170 6.59 -7.55 -12.03
N ALA A 171 7.57 -8.16 -11.36
CA ALA A 171 8.86 -8.49 -11.97
C ALA A 171 8.72 -9.51 -13.12
N LEU A 172 7.82 -10.48 -12.99
CA LEU A 172 7.55 -11.45 -14.05
C LEU A 172 6.90 -10.81 -15.28
N THR A 173 5.94 -9.91 -15.07
CA THR A 173 5.11 -9.36 -16.15
C THR A 173 5.71 -8.11 -16.81
N GLU A 174 6.62 -7.39 -16.12
CA GLU A 174 7.15 -6.10 -16.56
C GLU A 174 8.68 -6.11 -16.79
N ARG A 175 9.23 -7.16 -17.43
CA ARG A 175 10.69 -7.37 -17.63
C ARG A 175 11.45 -6.27 -18.42
N ASN A 176 10.78 -5.21 -18.86
CA ASN A 176 11.36 -4.13 -19.67
C ASN A 176 11.60 -2.81 -18.91
N LEU A 177 11.34 -2.76 -17.61
CA LEU A 177 11.64 -1.58 -16.80
C LEU A 177 13.12 -1.61 -16.38
N ALA A 178 13.98 -0.92 -17.13
CA ALA A 178 15.41 -0.73 -16.80
C ALA A 178 15.67 -0.05 -15.44
N ILE A 179 14.60 0.38 -14.75
CA ILE A 179 14.59 1.05 -13.45
C ILE A 179 13.89 0.18 -12.38
N GLN A 180 13.80 -1.13 -12.58
CA GLN A 180 13.35 -2.06 -11.54
C GLN A 180 14.35 -2.04 -10.38
N GLY A 181 14.14 -1.07 -9.48
CA GLY A 181 14.88 -0.92 -8.25
C GLY A 181 14.85 -2.22 -7.46
N ASN A 182 16.00 -2.56 -6.88
CA ASN A 182 16.14 -3.66 -5.96
C ASN A 182 15.02 -3.60 -4.91
N VAL A 183 14.25 -4.68 -4.76
CA VAL A 183 13.34 -4.84 -3.63
C VAL A 183 14.21 -4.92 -2.37
N THR A 184 14.39 -3.79 -1.71
CA THR A 184 15.21 -3.71 -0.51
C THR A 184 14.29 -3.93 0.68
N TYR A 185 14.32 -5.14 1.23
CA TYR A 185 13.72 -5.42 2.53
C TYR A 185 14.56 -4.74 3.61
N HIS A 186 13.98 -3.81 4.36
CA HIS A 186 14.57 -3.35 5.61
C HIS A 186 13.73 -3.86 6.77
N GLN A 187 14.22 -4.90 7.45
CA GLN A 187 13.62 -5.39 8.68
C GLN A 187 14.03 -4.46 9.82
N PHE A 188 13.09 -3.66 10.32
CA PHE A 188 13.33 -2.91 11.55
C PHE A 188 13.53 -3.88 12.74
N PRO A 189 14.47 -3.59 13.66
CA PRO A 189 14.64 -4.42 14.84
C PRO A 189 13.34 -4.45 15.66
N PRO A 190 12.97 -5.63 16.20
CA PRO A 190 11.70 -5.79 16.89
C PRO A 190 11.66 -4.96 18.17
N VAL A 191 10.75 -3.98 18.22
CA VAL A 191 10.32 -3.36 19.48
C VAL A 191 9.12 -4.15 19.99
N GLY A 192 9.39 -5.39 20.43
CA GLY A 192 8.46 -6.24 21.18
C GLY A 192 7.23 -6.75 20.42
N TYR A 193 7.35 -7.84 19.66
CA TYR A 193 6.35 -8.92 19.57
C TYR A 193 7.01 -10.13 18.88
N LYS A 194 7.08 -11.27 19.56
CA LYS A 194 7.75 -12.51 19.10
C LYS A 194 6.84 -13.27 18.14
N HIS A 195 7.11 -13.24 16.83
CA HIS A 195 6.43 -14.17 15.92
C HIS A 195 7.17 -14.58 14.63
N VAL A 196 8.51 -14.56 14.58
CA VAL A 196 9.24 -15.14 13.43
C VAL A 196 10.53 -15.82 13.89
N GLY A 197 10.65 -17.13 13.63
CA GLY A 197 11.92 -17.86 13.65
C GLY A 197 12.54 -17.80 12.27
N ILE A 198 13.83 -17.43 12.19
CA ILE A 198 14.59 -17.34 10.95
C ILE A 198 15.48 -18.60 10.86
N THR A 199 15.47 -19.28 9.71
CA THR A 199 16.54 -20.20 9.34
C THR A 199 17.26 -19.65 8.11
N LYS A 200 18.59 -19.57 8.18
CA LYS A 200 19.45 -19.16 7.05
C LYS A 200 19.60 -20.37 6.13
N ASP A 201 19.23 -20.24 4.86
CA ASP A 201 19.61 -21.23 3.85
C ASP A 201 21.15 -21.16 3.69
N PRO A 202 21.89 -22.25 3.97
CA PRO A 202 23.34 -22.26 3.92
C PRO A 202 23.93 -22.06 2.51
N LYS A 203 23.09 -22.03 1.46
CA LYS A 203 23.54 -21.88 0.06
C LYS A 203 23.50 -20.46 -0.49
N ILE A 204 23.06 -19.46 0.29
CA ILE A 204 22.99 -18.07 -0.20
C ILE A 204 24.38 -17.40 -0.06
N PRO A 205 25.02 -16.98 -1.16
CA PRO A 205 26.31 -16.29 -1.11
C PRO A 205 26.19 -14.91 -0.46
N GLU A 206 27.16 -14.58 0.39
CA GLU A 206 27.34 -13.24 0.94
C GLU A 206 27.93 -12.32 -0.15
N ILE A 207 27.10 -11.60 -0.89
CA ILE A 207 27.48 -10.36 -1.57
C ILE A 207 26.18 -9.59 -1.80
N ILE A 208 26.01 -8.46 -1.11
CA ILE A 208 25.61 -7.18 -1.71
C ILE A 208 26.35 -6.10 -0.91
N LEU A 209 27.29 -5.42 -1.58
CA LEU A 209 27.96 -4.20 -1.11
C LEU A 209 26.98 -3.02 -1.10
#